data_AF-A0A9D5Y9F3-F1
#
_entry.id   AF-A0A9D5Y9F3-F1
#
_cell.length_a   1.000
_cell.length_b   1.000
_cell.length_c   1.000
_cell.angle_alpha   90.00
_cell.angle_beta   90.00
_cell.angle_gamma   90.00
#
_symmetry.space_group_name_H-M   'P 1'
#
loop_
_entity.id
_entity.type
_entity.pdbx_description
1 polymer ?
#
loop_
_entity_poly.entity_id
_entity_poly.type
_entity_poly.pdbx_seq_one_letter_code
_entity_poly.pdbx_strand_id
1 'polypeptide(L)'
;MNSVILIPSLNPDEKLIDYIDRLAAHGFDRIIVVNDGSSADYDSFFEQAAAYDACTVLRHEVNRGKGAALKTGMRYYLENFAGCDGIVTGDADGQHSLEDTAKLAEMLAAGTDALILGSRDFNSKNVPPRSRFGNKTTSTVFKLTHGKWLSDTQTGLRAIPDRLVKLFSEIDGERYEYEMNMLIECADRGIPIEEQTIETIYIDDNSGSHFHAVRDSIRIYRIILRDIFRYLLSGLFCFLLDIGIFWLLDKFLAPRLFSDVSAANWLGVALSTFGAAGAARVCSSITNFIINKKLVFHKKGGTAKSAVKYVLLVIGIYLMSSTAVSALRLVLPGINASLIKMIVDAILVIVSFTLQRVWVFKKTDKAD
;
A
#
# COMPACT_ATOMS: atom_id res chain seq x y z
N MET A 1 12.10 -27.83 -11.21
CA MET A 1 11.45 -26.50 -11.16
C MET A 1 12.53 -25.47 -11.50
N ASN A 2 12.24 -24.43 -12.27
CA ASN A 2 13.27 -23.45 -12.69
C ASN A 2 13.11 -22.12 -11.92
N SER A 3 12.74 -22.20 -10.64
CA SER A 3 12.59 -21.05 -9.73
C SER A 3 13.84 -20.88 -8.88
N VAL A 4 14.16 -19.63 -8.55
CA VAL A 4 15.29 -19.28 -7.67
C VAL A 4 14.79 -18.96 -6.28
N ILE A 5 15.39 -19.56 -5.25
CA ILE A 5 15.05 -19.25 -3.86
C ILE A 5 15.93 -18.09 -3.39
N LEU A 6 15.32 -17.02 -2.85
CA LEU A 6 16.03 -15.84 -2.35
C LEU A 6 15.81 -15.66 -0.85
N ILE A 7 16.88 -15.76 -0.07
CA ILE A 7 16.85 -15.73 1.40
C ILE A 7 17.69 -14.54 1.90
N PRO A 8 17.09 -13.39 2.25
CA PRO A 8 17.78 -12.36 3.00
C PRO A 8 18.03 -12.85 4.44
N SER A 9 19.24 -12.65 4.94
CA SER A 9 19.67 -13.13 6.26
C SER A 9 20.49 -12.09 7.01
N LEU A 10 20.23 -11.96 8.30
CA LEU A 10 20.96 -11.13 9.25
C LEU A 10 21.10 -11.92 10.54
N ASN A 11 22.34 -12.16 10.98
CA ASN A 11 22.66 -12.88 12.21
C ASN A 11 21.95 -14.25 12.32
N PRO A 12 22.11 -15.15 11.32
CA PRO A 12 21.41 -16.43 11.28
C PRO A 12 21.83 -17.41 12.38
N ASP A 13 21.07 -18.48 12.53
CA ASP A 13 21.42 -19.65 13.33
C ASP A 13 21.42 -20.93 12.46
N GLU A 14 21.48 -22.08 13.12
CA GLU A 14 21.46 -23.42 12.49
C GLU A 14 20.23 -23.64 11.58
N LYS A 15 19.12 -22.93 11.81
CA LYS A 15 17.89 -23.08 11.02
C LYS A 15 18.09 -22.66 9.57
N LEU A 16 18.98 -21.70 9.30
CA LEU A 16 19.31 -21.32 7.92
C LEU A 16 19.92 -22.51 7.17
N ILE A 17 20.86 -23.21 7.81
CA ILE A 17 21.58 -24.34 7.18
C ILE A 17 20.62 -25.51 6.97
N ASP A 18 19.83 -25.86 7.99
CA ASP A 18 18.81 -26.90 7.86
C ASP A 18 17.78 -26.58 6.76
N TYR A 19 17.40 -25.30 6.60
CA TYR A 19 16.49 -24.91 5.53
C TYR A 19 17.14 -25.02 4.14
N ILE A 20 18.40 -24.61 3.98
CA ILE A 20 19.15 -24.78 2.72
C ILE A 20 19.33 -26.26 2.38
N ASP A 21 19.65 -27.09 3.37
CA ASP A 21 19.81 -28.54 3.20
C ASP A 21 18.51 -29.18 2.69
N ARG A 22 17.38 -28.86 3.34
CA ARG A 22 16.06 -29.33 2.93
C ARG A 22 15.67 -28.86 1.54
N LEU A 23 15.96 -27.61 1.18
CA LEU A 23 15.72 -27.09 -0.18
C LEU A 23 16.56 -27.84 -1.23
N ALA A 24 17.86 -28.01 -0.97
CA ALA A 24 18.76 -28.72 -1.88
C ALA A 24 18.35 -30.20 -2.04
N ALA A 25 18.02 -30.87 -0.94
CA ALA A 25 17.55 -32.26 -0.95
C ALA A 25 16.22 -32.44 -1.70
N HIS A 26 15.36 -31.43 -1.68
CA HIS A 26 14.11 -31.41 -2.46
C HIS A 26 14.34 -31.20 -3.97
N GLY A 27 15.53 -30.77 -4.37
CA GLY A 27 15.90 -30.54 -5.77
C GLY A 27 15.88 -29.07 -6.19
N PHE A 28 15.88 -28.13 -5.26
CA PHE A 28 16.21 -26.74 -5.58
C PHE A 28 17.72 -26.61 -5.80
N ASP A 29 18.11 -26.29 -7.04
CA ASP A 29 19.49 -26.16 -7.50
C ASP A 29 19.97 -24.69 -7.60
N ARG A 30 19.09 -23.73 -7.28
CA ARG A 30 19.37 -22.29 -7.36
C ARG A 30 18.87 -21.56 -6.11
N ILE A 31 19.76 -21.37 -5.16
CA ILE A 31 19.51 -20.67 -3.89
C ILE A 31 20.45 -19.45 -3.82
N ILE A 32 19.89 -18.29 -3.53
CA ILE A 32 20.63 -17.06 -3.26
C ILE A 32 20.41 -16.71 -1.79
N VAL A 33 21.48 -16.70 -1.02
CA VAL A 33 21.48 -16.17 0.36
C VAL A 33 22.13 -14.80 0.33
N VAL A 34 21.52 -13.80 0.96
CA VAL A 34 22.11 -12.46 1.09
C VAL A 34 22.40 -12.17 2.55
N ASN A 35 23.67 -12.19 2.92
CA ASN A 35 24.14 -11.72 4.22
C ASN A 35 24.06 -10.18 4.27
N ASP A 36 23.07 -9.65 4.98
CA ASP A 36 22.84 -8.21 5.14
C ASP A 36 23.71 -7.60 6.27
N GLY A 37 25.01 -7.86 6.25
CA GLY A 37 25.98 -7.28 7.19
C GLY A 37 25.89 -7.83 8.61
N SER A 38 25.80 -9.15 8.74
CA SER A 38 25.94 -9.86 10.03
C SER A 38 27.34 -9.70 10.62
N SER A 39 27.49 -9.82 11.95
CA SER A 39 28.81 -9.80 12.59
C SER A 39 29.65 -11.01 12.21
N ALA A 40 30.97 -10.93 12.44
CA ALA A 40 31.91 -12.02 12.19
C ALA A 40 31.56 -13.31 12.95
N ASP A 41 30.83 -13.21 14.07
CA ASP A 41 30.38 -14.37 14.86
C ASP A 41 29.47 -15.31 14.06
N TYR A 42 28.86 -14.81 12.98
CA TYR A 42 27.92 -15.55 12.13
C TYR A 42 28.54 -16.03 10.81
N ASP A 43 29.81 -15.74 10.55
CA ASP A 43 30.44 -16.05 9.26
C ASP A 43 30.46 -17.56 8.96
N SER A 44 30.59 -18.40 9.98
CA SER A 44 30.58 -19.86 9.84
C SER A 44 29.29 -20.40 9.21
N PHE A 45 28.13 -19.77 9.43
CA PHE A 45 26.88 -20.16 8.79
C PHE A 45 26.89 -19.81 7.30
N PHE A 46 27.43 -18.65 6.93
CA PHE A 46 27.51 -18.25 5.53
C PHE A 46 28.55 -19.07 4.76
N GLU A 47 29.65 -19.47 5.39
CA GLU A 47 30.62 -20.41 4.82
C GLU A 47 30.00 -21.79 4.57
N GLN A 48 29.23 -22.30 5.53
CA GLN A 48 28.48 -23.56 5.37
C GLN A 48 27.46 -23.46 4.25
N ALA A 49 26.69 -22.36 4.19
CA ALA A 49 25.75 -22.12 3.10
C ALA A 49 26.44 -22.08 1.72
N ALA A 50 27.62 -21.46 1.62
CA ALA A 50 28.40 -21.39 0.38
C ALA A 50 29.04 -22.73 -0.04
N ALA A 51 29.07 -23.72 0.85
CA ALA A 51 29.59 -25.05 0.54
C ALA A 51 28.61 -25.90 -0.29
N TYR A 52 27.34 -25.50 -0.37
CA TYR A 52 26.36 -26.15 -1.23
C TYR A 52 26.51 -25.65 -2.67
N ASP A 53 26.70 -26.56 -3.64
CA ASP A 53 26.80 -26.21 -5.07
C ASP A 53 25.57 -25.44 -5.59
N ALA A 54 24.41 -25.69 -5.00
CA ALA A 54 23.15 -25.04 -5.32
C ALA A 54 23.02 -23.61 -4.75
N CYS A 55 23.94 -23.17 -3.88
CA CYS A 55 23.80 -21.95 -3.09
C CYS A 55 24.87 -20.91 -3.43
N THR A 56 24.43 -19.70 -3.76
CA THR A 56 25.28 -18.51 -3.88
C THR A 56 25.05 -17.59 -2.69
N VAL A 57 26.14 -17.21 -2.00
CA VAL A 57 26.08 -16.25 -0.88
C VAL A 57 26.58 -14.88 -1.33
N LEU A 58 25.71 -13.87 -1.25
CA LEU A 58 26.02 -12.46 -1.46
C LEU A 58 26.21 -11.76 -0.11
N ARG A 59 27.04 -10.72 -0.07
CA ARG A 59 27.40 -10.04 1.19
C ARG A 59 27.28 -8.53 1.08
N HIS A 60 26.68 -7.92 2.09
CA HIS A 60 26.79 -6.50 2.39
C HIS A 60 27.84 -6.28 3.48
N GLU A 61 28.64 -5.21 3.35
CA GLU A 61 29.63 -4.82 4.35
C GLU A 61 28.99 -4.35 5.67
N VAL A 62 27.80 -3.74 5.58
CA VAL A 62 27.02 -3.23 6.71
C VAL A 62 25.55 -3.57 6.52
N ASN A 63 24.79 -3.60 7.62
CA ASN A 63 23.34 -3.81 7.56
C ASN A 63 22.63 -2.67 6.83
N ARG A 64 22.06 -3.00 5.66
CA ARG A 64 21.30 -2.07 4.81
C ARG A 64 19.79 -2.25 4.97
N GLY A 65 19.35 -3.43 5.40
CA GLY A 65 17.97 -3.80 5.67
C GLY A 65 17.45 -4.89 4.72
N LYS A 66 16.40 -5.59 5.17
CA LYS A 66 15.75 -6.69 4.43
C LYS A 66 15.40 -6.31 2.98
N GLY A 67 14.84 -5.12 2.75
CA GLY A 67 14.50 -4.64 1.41
C GLY A 67 15.72 -4.42 0.52
N ALA A 68 16.84 -3.94 1.06
CA ALA A 68 18.09 -3.83 0.33
C ALA A 68 18.67 -5.22 -0.01
N ALA A 69 18.64 -6.16 0.94
CA ALA A 69 19.08 -7.54 0.71
C ALA A 69 18.26 -8.23 -0.38
N LEU A 70 16.93 -8.12 -0.33
CA LEU A 70 16.03 -8.59 -1.38
C LEU A 70 16.37 -7.98 -2.74
N LYS A 71 16.61 -6.67 -2.81
CA LYS A 71 16.97 -6.00 -4.07
C LYS A 71 18.34 -6.43 -4.61
N THR A 72 19.32 -6.66 -3.74
CA THR A 72 20.62 -7.21 -4.13
C THR A 72 20.45 -8.60 -4.75
N GLY A 73 19.67 -9.49 -4.12
CA GLY A 73 19.37 -10.81 -4.67
C GLY A 73 18.60 -10.76 -5.99
N MET A 74 17.62 -9.86 -6.12
CA MET A 74 16.88 -9.67 -7.37
C MET A 74 17.77 -9.18 -8.51
N ARG A 75 18.74 -8.29 -8.23
CA ARG A 75 19.69 -7.83 -9.26
C ARG A 75 20.62 -8.95 -9.69
N TYR A 76 21.16 -9.70 -8.73
CA TYR A 76 21.97 -10.87 -9.02
C TYR A 76 21.19 -11.89 -9.86
N TYR A 77 19.90 -12.11 -9.56
CA TYR A 77 19.03 -12.95 -10.37
C TYR A 77 18.93 -12.47 -11.82
N LEU A 78 18.67 -11.17 -12.03
CA LEU A 78 18.54 -10.60 -13.37
C LEU A 78 19.83 -10.72 -14.19
N GLU A 79 20.99 -10.73 -13.52
CA GLU A 79 22.30 -10.83 -14.15
C GLU A 79 22.70 -12.28 -14.47
N ASN A 80 22.27 -13.26 -13.67
CA ASN A 80 22.81 -14.63 -13.70
C ASN A 80 21.80 -15.73 -14.06
N PHE A 81 20.49 -15.48 -13.92
CA PHE A 81 19.46 -16.52 -14.01
C PHE A 81 18.41 -16.21 -15.10
N ALA A 82 18.87 -15.89 -16.31
CA ALA A 82 17.99 -15.67 -17.45
C ALA A 82 17.17 -16.92 -17.80
N GLY A 83 15.86 -16.75 -18.07
CA GLY A 83 14.96 -17.82 -18.48
C GLY A 83 14.43 -18.69 -17.32
N CYS A 84 14.63 -18.26 -16.07
CA CYS A 84 13.97 -18.86 -14.90
C CYS A 84 12.50 -18.41 -14.79
N ASP A 85 11.70 -19.18 -14.04
CA ASP A 85 10.27 -18.91 -13.84
C ASP A 85 10.05 -17.65 -12.96
N GLY A 86 11.00 -17.38 -12.08
CA GLY A 86 10.97 -16.26 -11.15
C GLY A 86 11.71 -16.55 -9.85
N ILE A 87 11.39 -15.77 -8.82
CA ILE A 87 11.99 -15.84 -7.48
C ILE A 87 10.93 -16.24 -6.45
N VAL A 88 11.24 -17.20 -5.58
CA VAL A 88 10.50 -17.42 -4.33
C VAL A 88 11.33 -16.86 -3.18
N THR A 89 10.81 -15.88 -2.45
CA THR A 89 11.50 -15.34 -1.26
C THR A 89 11.25 -16.23 -0.06
N GLY A 90 12.29 -16.55 0.69
CA GLY A 90 12.22 -17.27 1.97
C GLY A 90 12.77 -16.42 3.11
N ASP A 91 12.43 -16.77 4.35
CA ASP A 91 12.98 -16.14 5.55
C ASP A 91 14.03 -17.10 6.18
N ALA A 92 15.12 -16.55 6.71
CA ALA A 92 16.25 -17.31 7.25
C ALA A 92 15.97 -17.95 8.62
N ASP A 93 14.82 -17.68 9.24
CA ASP A 93 14.48 -18.06 10.61
C ASP A 93 13.65 -19.36 10.71
N GLY A 94 13.41 -20.04 9.57
CA GLY A 94 12.70 -21.30 9.51
C GLY A 94 11.18 -21.20 9.72
N GLN A 95 10.59 -19.99 9.65
CA GLN A 95 9.14 -19.80 9.78
C GLN A 95 8.33 -20.30 8.56
N HIS A 96 9.00 -20.62 7.45
CA HIS A 96 8.37 -21.13 6.24
C HIS A 96 8.71 -22.61 6.04
N SER A 97 7.68 -23.41 5.75
CA SER A 97 7.87 -24.82 5.42
C SER A 97 8.48 -24.98 4.03
N LEU A 98 9.18 -26.09 3.83
CA LEU A 98 9.68 -26.48 2.51
C LEU A 98 8.50 -26.69 1.54
N GLU A 99 7.43 -27.30 2.02
CA GLU A 99 6.23 -27.64 1.27
C GLU A 99 5.53 -26.39 0.72
N ASP A 100 5.43 -25.33 1.53
CA ASP A 100 4.85 -24.06 1.10
C ASP A 100 5.75 -23.36 0.07
N THR A 101 7.07 -23.45 0.25
CA THR A 101 8.05 -22.90 -0.72
C THR A 101 7.95 -23.63 -2.06
N ALA A 102 7.90 -24.95 -2.04
CA ALA A 102 7.73 -25.80 -3.21
C ALA A 102 6.42 -25.50 -3.93
N LYS A 103 5.33 -25.36 -3.20
CA LYS A 103 4.02 -25.03 -3.77
C LYS A 103 4.02 -23.69 -4.50
N LEU A 104 4.65 -22.66 -3.95
CA LEU A 104 4.77 -21.36 -4.62
C LEU A 104 5.65 -21.45 -5.88
N ALA A 105 6.73 -22.24 -5.84
CA ALA A 105 7.57 -22.49 -7.01
C ALA A 105 6.81 -23.22 -8.13
N GLU A 106 5.96 -24.20 -7.79
CA GLU A 106 5.08 -24.87 -8.74
C GLU A 106 4.09 -23.89 -9.40
N MET A 107 3.53 -22.96 -8.62
CA MET A 107 2.64 -21.93 -9.16
C MET A 107 3.37 -20.96 -10.10
N LEU A 108 4.64 -20.63 -9.84
CA LEU A 108 5.47 -19.87 -10.79
C LEU A 108 5.71 -20.65 -12.07
N ALA A 109 6.08 -21.93 -11.96
CA ALA A 109 6.31 -22.81 -13.11
C ALA A 109 5.05 -23.02 -13.97
N ALA A 110 3.85 -22.84 -13.40
CA ALA A 110 2.59 -22.84 -14.13
C ALA A 110 2.38 -21.58 -15.00
N GLY A 111 3.30 -20.60 -14.97
CA GLY A 111 3.29 -19.42 -15.83
C GLY A 111 2.37 -18.30 -15.34
N THR A 112 2.26 -18.11 -14.04
CA THR A 112 1.44 -17.02 -13.47
C THR A 112 2.04 -15.64 -13.74
N ASP A 113 1.16 -14.68 -14.03
CA ASP A 113 1.49 -13.27 -14.08
C ASP A 113 1.29 -12.58 -12.72
N ALA A 114 0.75 -13.26 -11.71
CA ALA A 114 0.46 -12.65 -10.42
C ALA A 114 1.66 -12.66 -9.49
N LEU A 115 1.79 -11.62 -8.65
CA LEU A 115 2.55 -11.77 -7.41
C LEU A 115 1.80 -12.75 -6.51
N ILE A 116 2.42 -13.87 -6.14
CA ILE A 116 1.80 -14.85 -5.24
C ILE A 116 2.30 -14.60 -3.83
N LEU A 117 1.37 -14.50 -2.88
CA LEU A 117 1.66 -14.37 -1.46
C LEU A 117 1.38 -15.70 -0.78
N GLY A 118 2.34 -16.20 -0.01
CA GLY A 118 2.10 -17.25 0.96
C GLY A 118 1.39 -16.66 2.18
N SER A 119 0.07 -16.75 2.23
CA SER A 119 -0.74 -16.08 3.24
C SER A 119 -1.04 -17.01 4.42
N ARG A 120 -0.74 -16.56 5.64
CA ARG A 120 -1.03 -17.31 6.86
C ARG A 120 -2.54 -17.41 7.11
N ASP A 121 -3.00 -18.56 7.60
CA ASP A 121 -4.40 -18.68 8.05
C ASP A 121 -4.61 -18.05 9.42
N PHE A 122 -4.98 -16.76 9.40
CA PHE A 122 -5.33 -16.00 10.60
C PHE A 122 -6.61 -16.46 11.29
N ASN A 123 -7.38 -17.41 10.74
CA ASN A 123 -8.54 -17.98 11.42
C ASN A 123 -8.19 -19.16 12.32
N SER A 124 -7.03 -19.80 12.11
CA SER A 124 -6.54 -20.90 12.93
C SER A 124 -6.39 -20.53 14.40
N LYS A 125 -6.62 -21.49 15.31
CA LYS A 125 -6.53 -21.29 16.78
C LYS A 125 -5.11 -20.98 17.25
N ASN A 126 -4.10 -21.33 16.46
CA ASN A 126 -2.69 -21.24 16.84
C ASN A 126 -2.07 -19.85 16.65
N VAL A 127 -2.83 -18.89 16.08
CA VAL A 127 -2.32 -17.54 15.81
C VAL A 127 -2.49 -16.63 17.03
N PRO A 128 -1.41 -16.00 17.55
CA PRO A 128 -1.49 -15.07 18.66
C PRO A 128 -2.50 -13.94 18.41
N PRO A 129 -3.38 -13.59 19.36
CA PRO A 129 -4.43 -12.58 19.16
C PRO A 129 -3.91 -11.21 18.72
N ARG A 130 -2.73 -10.81 19.22
CA ARG A 130 -2.08 -9.55 18.85
C ARG A 130 -1.70 -9.51 17.36
N SER A 131 -1.10 -10.60 16.86
CA SER A 131 -0.73 -10.74 15.44
C SER A 131 -1.98 -10.70 14.55
N ARG A 132 -3.04 -11.43 14.93
CA ARG A 132 -4.34 -11.42 14.23
C ARG A 132 -4.93 -10.02 14.12
N PHE A 133 -4.96 -9.27 15.22
CA PHE A 133 -5.50 -7.91 15.23
C PHE A 133 -4.64 -6.95 14.40
N GLY A 134 -3.30 -7.02 14.53
CA GLY A 134 -2.37 -6.17 13.78
C GLY A 134 -2.49 -6.38 12.27
N ASN A 135 -2.50 -7.63 11.81
CA ASN A 135 -2.65 -7.93 10.40
C ASN A 135 -4.06 -7.55 9.90
N LYS A 136 -5.14 -7.85 10.64
CA LYS A 136 -6.51 -7.43 10.24
C LYS A 136 -6.64 -5.92 10.09
N THR A 137 -5.98 -5.17 10.98
CA THR A 137 -5.92 -3.70 10.91
C THR A 137 -5.20 -3.27 9.64
N THR A 138 -4.01 -3.82 9.37
CA THR A 138 -3.23 -3.50 8.17
C THR A 138 -3.96 -3.88 6.88
N SER A 139 -4.58 -5.05 6.79
CA SER A 139 -5.43 -5.46 5.67
C SER A 139 -6.61 -4.52 5.43
N THR A 140 -7.23 -4.04 6.51
CA THR A 140 -8.34 -3.07 6.42
C THR A 140 -7.86 -1.73 5.91
N VAL A 141 -6.76 -1.21 6.46
CA VAL A 141 -6.15 0.04 6.00
C VAL A 141 -5.72 -0.10 4.55
N PHE A 142 -5.09 -1.21 4.15
CA PHE A 142 -4.68 -1.46 2.77
C PHE A 142 -5.89 -1.52 1.83
N LYS A 143 -6.99 -2.17 2.20
CA LYS A 143 -8.24 -2.17 1.41
C LYS A 143 -8.84 -0.78 1.26
N LEU A 144 -8.92 -0.01 2.34
CA LEU A 144 -9.47 1.35 2.30
C LEU A 144 -8.59 2.27 1.47
N THR A 145 -7.28 2.11 1.56
CA THR A 145 -6.32 3.00 0.91
C THR A 145 -6.05 2.60 -0.54
N HIS A 146 -5.86 1.33 -0.86
CA HIS A 146 -5.41 0.81 -2.16
C HIS A 146 -6.48 -0.05 -2.87
N GLY A 147 -7.65 -0.23 -2.27
CA GLY A 147 -8.82 -0.84 -2.92
C GLY A 147 -8.81 -2.37 -3.03
N LYS A 148 -7.77 -3.04 -2.52
CA LYS A 148 -7.64 -4.50 -2.57
C LYS A 148 -7.58 -5.08 -1.16
N TRP A 149 -8.34 -6.15 -0.90
CA TRP A 149 -8.22 -6.92 0.33
C TRP A 149 -7.08 -7.93 0.16
N LEU A 150 -6.21 -8.01 1.17
CA LEU A 150 -5.19 -9.04 1.29
C LEU A 150 -5.35 -9.67 2.67
N SER A 151 -5.42 -11.00 2.74
CA SER A 151 -5.56 -11.73 4.00
C SER A 151 -4.31 -11.67 4.85
N ASP A 152 -3.13 -11.57 4.23
CA ASP A 152 -1.85 -11.35 4.90
C ASP A 152 -1.02 -10.29 4.19
N THR A 153 -0.83 -9.15 4.84
CA THR A 153 -0.03 -8.03 4.28
C THR A 153 1.43 -8.07 4.67
N GLN A 154 1.79 -8.93 5.62
CA GLN A 154 3.11 -8.96 6.27
C GLN A 154 3.86 -10.27 6.03
N THR A 155 3.43 -11.07 5.06
CA THR A 155 4.13 -12.30 4.70
C THR A 155 5.43 -12.00 3.94
N GLY A 156 6.50 -12.70 4.33
CA GLY A 156 7.80 -12.73 3.68
C GLY A 156 7.92 -13.78 2.58
N LEU A 157 7.06 -14.82 2.60
CA LEU A 157 7.02 -15.85 1.58
C LEU A 157 6.24 -15.36 0.36
N ARG A 158 6.95 -15.10 -0.74
CA ARG A 158 6.36 -14.53 -1.96
C ARG A 158 6.96 -15.18 -3.20
N ALA A 159 6.11 -15.51 -4.16
CA ALA A 159 6.52 -15.94 -5.49
C ALA A 159 6.39 -14.75 -6.45
N ILE A 160 7.52 -14.32 -7.01
CA ILE A 160 7.67 -13.18 -7.90
C ILE A 160 7.96 -13.73 -9.30
N PRO A 161 7.01 -13.66 -10.24
CA PRO A 161 7.25 -14.02 -11.63
C PRO A 161 8.40 -13.21 -12.23
N ASP A 162 9.18 -13.84 -13.12
CA ASP A 162 10.37 -13.25 -13.76
C ASP A 162 10.13 -11.81 -14.27
N ARG A 163 9.00 -11.58 -14.96
CA ARG A 163 8.61 -10.27 -15.51
C ARG A 163 8.48 -9.15 -14.47
N LEU A 164 8.27 -9.48 -13.20
CA LEU A 164 8.12 -8.53 -12.09
C LEU A 164 9.44 -8.26 -11.37
N VAL A 165 10.44 -9.13 -11.52
CA VAL A 165 11.69 -9.04 -10.76
C VAL A 165 12.41 -7.72 -11.02
N LYS A 166 12.51 -7.29 -12.29
CA LYS A 166 13.10 -5.99 -12.65
C LYS A 166 12.37 -4.84 -11.99
N LEU A 167 11.05 -4.80 -12.11
CA LEU A 167 10.22 -3.77 -11.49
C LEU A 167 10.48 -3.70 -9.98
N PHE A 168 10.47 -4.85 -9.29
CA PHE A 168 10.64 -4.89 -7.85
C PHE A 168 12.06 -4.46 -7.43
N SER A 169 13.09 -4.83 -8.19
CA SER A 169 14.47 -4.40 -7.92
C SER A 169 14.69 -2.87 -7.90
N GLU A 170 13.77 -2.12 -8.52
CA GLU A 170 13.79 -0.66 -8.67
C GLU A 170 12.84 0.06 -7.68
N ILE A 171 12.00 -0.67 -6.94
CA ILE A 171 11.08 -0.07 -5.96
C ILE A 171 11.83 0.56 -4.78
N ASP A 172 11.35 1.71 -4.32
CA ASP A 172 11.87 2.43 -3.15
C ASP A 172 11.74 1.62 -1.83
N GLY A 173 12.56 1.96 -0.84
CA GLY A 173 12.53 1.36 0.50
C GLY A 173 13.59 0.28 0.67
N GLU A 174 14.20 0.20 1.85
CA GLU A 174 15.38 -0.66 2.08
C GLU A 174 15.19 -1.60 3.26
N ARG A 175 14.16 -1.39 4.09
CA ARG A 175 13.89 -2.21 5.28
C ARG A 175 12.53 -2.89 5.12
N TYR A 176 11.87 -3.24 6.23
CA TYR A 176 10.60 -3.97 6.24
C TYR A 176 9.46 -3.27 5.48
N GLU A 177 9.52 -1.95 5.30
CA GLU A 177 8.53 -1.25 4.48
C GLU A 177 8.58 -1.59 2.99
N TYR A 178 9.71 -2.12 2.49
CA TYR A 178 9.89 -2.47 1.08
C TYR A 178 8.86 -3.52 0.62
N GLU A 179 8.62 -4.53 1.44
CA GLU A 179 7.62 -5.56 1.19
C GLU A 179 6.21 -4.96 1.04
N MET A 180 5.88 -3.91 1.81
CA MET A 180 4.63 -3.17 1.63
C MET A 180 4.64 -2.35 0.33
N ASN A 181 5.76 -1.74 -0.05
CA ASN A 181 5.88 -1.03 -1.33
C ASN A 181 5.63 -1.95 -2.53
N MET A 182 6.06 -3.21 -2.49
CA MET A 182 5.73 -4.18 -3.55
C MET A 182 4.21 -4.38 -3.69
N LEU A 183 3.48 -4.50 -2.56
CA LEU A 183 2.02 -4.65 -2.57
C LEU A 183 1.33 -3.40 -3.11
N ILE A 184 1.79 -2.22 -2.67
CA ILE A 184 1.30 -0.93 -3.15
C ILE A 184 1.54 -0.80 -4.65
N GLU A 185 2.74 -1.12 -5.14
CA GLU A 185 3.08 -1.04 -6.56
C GLU A 185 2.19 -1.97 -7.40
N CYS A 186 1.95 -3.18 -6.92
CA CYS A 186 1.01 -4.09 -7.57
C CYS A 186 -0.41 -3.53 -7.62
N ALA A 187 -0.93 -3.03 -6.49
CA ALA A 187 -2.27 -2.45 -6.44
C ALA A 187 -2.39 -1.19 -7.32
N ASP A 188 -1.37 -0.34 -7.33
CA ASP A 188 -1.33 0.89 -8.09
C ASP A 188 -1.09 0.67 -9.59
N ARG A 189 -0.46 -0.43 -10.00
CA ARG A 189 -0.28 -0.78 -11.42
C ARG A 189 -1.34 -1.75 -11.95
N GLY A 190 -2.23 -2.25 -11.09
CA GLY A 190 -3.20 -3.27 -11.48
C GLY A 190 -2.57 -4.65 -11.70
N ILE A 191 -1.37 -4.89 -11.18
CA ILE A 191 -0.72 -6.21 -11.25
C ILE A 191 -1.51 -7.18 -10.36
N PRO A 192 -1.91 -8.36 -10.87
CA PRO A 192 -2.60 -9.36 -10.07
C PRO A 192 -1.78 -9.77 -8.85
N ILE A 193 -2.48 -10.02 -7.74
CA ILE A 193 -1.92 -10.56 -6.50
C ILE A 193 -2.83 -11.71 -6.13
N GLU A 194 -2.25 -12.89 -5.97
CA GLU A 194 -2.91 -14.12 -5.58
C GLU A 194 -2.42 -14.54 -4.19
N GLU A 195 -3.30 -15.18 -3.42
CA GLU A 195 -2.98 -15.63 -2.06
C GLU A 195 -3.07 -17.15 -2.02
N GLN A 196 -1.97 -17.79 -1.68
CA GLN A 196 -1.91 -19.22 -1.42
C GLN A 196 -1.81 -19.40 0.10
N THR A 197 -2.80 -20.06 0.70
CA THR A 197 -2.74 -20.38 2.13
C THR A 197 -1.53 -21.27 2.42
N ILE A 198 -0.76 -20.89 3.44
CA ILE A 198 0.44 -21.60 3.93
C ILE A 198 0.28 -21.98 5.39
N GLU A 199 1.04 -22.98 5.84
CA GLU A 199 1.11 -23.32 7.25
C GLU A 199 1.91 -22.25 8.01
N THR A 200 1.48 -21.91 9.22
CA THR A 200 2.18 -20.91 10.04
C THR A 200 2.94 -21.58 11.16
N ILE A 201 4.26 -21.58 11.05
CA ILE A 201 5.16 -22.10 12.08
C ILE A 201 5.58 -20.93 12.98
N TYR A 202 4.92 -20.81 14.15
CA TYR A 202 5.33 -19.83 15.17
C TYR A 202 6.44 -20.44 16.04
N ILE A 203 7.66 -19.94 15.88
CA ILE A 203 8.82 -20.34 16.70
C ILE A 203 9.05 -19.25 17.75
N ASP A 204 9.08 -19.65 19.03
CA ASP A 204 9.45 -18.81 20.18
C ASP A 204 8.83 -17.40 20.22
N ASP A 205 7.52 -17.27 19.94
CA ASP A 205 6.76 -16.01 19.93
C ASP A 205 7.40 -14.89 19.06
N ASN A 206 8.06 -15.27 17.95
CA ASN A 206 8.81 -14.38 17.05
C ASN A 206 10.01 -13.67 17.70
N SER A 207 10.55 -14.19 18.81
CA SER A 207 11.71 -13.61 19.51
C SER A 207 12.99 -13.54 18.67
N GLY A 208 13.13 -14.43 17.67
CA GLY A 208 14.21 -14.40 16.68
C GLY A 208 14.01 -13.40 15.54
N SER A 209 12.83 -12.79 15.41
CA SER A 209 12.61 -11.79 14.36
C SER A 209 13.26 -10.46 14.73
N HIS A 210 14.12 -9.92 13.86
CA HIS A 210 14.71 -8.59 14.03
C HIS A 210 13.71 -7.42 13.82
N PHE A 211 12.41 -7.72 13.83
CA PHE A 211 11.32 -6.78 13.63
C PHE A 211 11.04 -5.97 14.90
N HIS A 212 11.26 -4.66 14.83
CA HIS A 212 10.98 -3.75 15.93
C HIS A 212 9.55 -3.23 15.83
N ALA A 213 8.63 -3.89 16.54
CA ALA A 213 7.18 -3.73 16.42
C ALA A 213 6.69 -2.29 16.20
N VAL A 214 7.13 -1.32 17.00
CA VAL A 214 6.67 0.08 16.89
C VAL A 214 7.33 0.80 15.71
N ARG A 215 8.66 0.74 15.62
CA ARG A 215 9.44 1.52 14.63
C ARG A 215 9.13 1.09 13.21
N ASP A 216 9.06 -0.23 12.98
CA ASP A 216 8.81 -0.78 11.66
C ASP A 216 7.34 -0.64 11.28
N SER A 217 6.40 -0.76 12.23
CA SER A 217 4.99 -0.43 11.97
C SER A 217 4.83 1.02 11.53
N ILE A 218 5.49 1.99 12.18
CA ILE A 218 5.43 3.41 11.78
C ILE A 218 5.92 3.61 10.34
N ARG A 219 7.01 2.93 9.93
CA ARG A 219 7.53 3.01 8.55
C ARG A 219 6.51 2.48 7.55
N ILE A 220 5.91 1.32 7.84
CA ILE A 220 4.87 0.70 7.02
C ILE A 220 3.66 1.63 6.89
N TYR A 221 3.11 2.11 8.02
CA TYR A 221 1.94 2.99 8.00
C TYR A 221 2.21 4.33 7.31
N ARG A 222 3.41 4.91 7.46
CA ARG A 222 3.79 6.15 6.75
C ARG A 222 3.67 6.00 5.24
N ILE A 223 4.01 4.83 4.72
CA ILE A 223 3.96 4.53 3.28
C ILE A 223 2.53 4.25 2.84
N ILE A 224 1.79 3.39 3.56
CA ILE A 224 0.39 3.06 3.21
C ILE A 224 -0.50 4.32 3.27
N LEU A 225 -0.29 5.18 4.26
CA LEU A 225 -1.09 6.40 4.48
C LEU A 225 -0.57 7.63 3.73
N ARG A 226 0.48 7.49 2.91
CA ARG A 226 1.07 8.61 2.17
C ARG A 226 0.04 9.32 1.29
N ASP A 227 -0.75 8.56 0.55
CA ASP A 227 -1.68 9.14 -0.42
C ASP A 227 -2.94 9.70 0.25
N ILE A 228 -3.41 9.09 1.34
CA ILE A 228 -4.51 9.67 2.12
C ILE A 228 -4.07 10.98 2.80
N PHE A 229 -2.81 11.07 3.26
CA PHE A 229 -2.27 12.32 3.81
C PHE A 229 -2.20 13.43 2.75
N ARG A 230 -1.71 13.12 1.53
CA ARG A 230 -1.71 14.06 0.40
C ARG A 230 -3.13 14.50 0.03
N TYR A 231 -4.09 13.58 0.08
CA TYR A 231 -5.50 13.87 -0.17
C TYR A 231 -6.10 14.83 0.88
N LEU A 232 -5.85 14.58 2.17
CA LEU A 232 -6.31 15.46 3.24
C LEU A 232 -5.70 16.86 3.13
N LEU A 233 -4.41 16.95 2.79
CA LEU A 233 -3.72 18.22 2.58
C LEU A 233 -4.29 18.99 1.36
N SER A 234 -4.58 18.27 0.27
CA SER A 234 -5.29 18.81 -0.89
C SER A 234 -6.67 19.37 -0.52
N GLY A 235 -7.42 18.62 0.30
CA GLY A 235 -8.72 19.06 0.84
C GLY A 235 -8.61 20.34 1.67
N LEU A 236 -7.65 20.39 2.61
CA LEU A 236 -7.40 21.57 3.43
C LEU A 236 -7.00 22.79 2.58
N PHE A 237 -6.11 22.61 1.61
CA PHE A 237 -5.73 23.68 0.68
C PHE A 237 -6.94 24.19 -0.11
N CYS A 238 -7.77 23.30 -0.64
CA CYS A 238 -8.96 23.69 -1.40
C CYS A 238 -10.00 24.40 -0.51
N PHE A 239 -10.13 24.02 0.76
CA PHE A 239 -10.97 24.72 1.72
C PHE A 239 -10.48 26.15 1.99
N LEU A 240 -9.17 26.34 2.20
CA LEU A 240 -8.58 27.67 2.36
C LEU A 240 -8.72 28.52 1.09
N LEU A 241 -8.55 27.90 -0.08
CA LEU A 241 -8.75 28.54 -1.38
C LEU A 241 -10.20 28.98 -1.58
N ASP A 242 -11.17 28.15 -1.21
CA ASP A 242 -12.61 28.45 -1.25
C ASP A 242 -12.93 29.71 -0.44
N ILE A 243 -12.46 29.76 0.81
CA ILE A 243 -12.63 30.93 1.70
C ILE A 243 -11.94 32.16 1.12
N GLY A 244 -10.71 32.02 0.61
CA GLY A 244 -9.96 33.13 0.04
C GLY A 244 -10.61 33.72 -1.21
N ILE A 245 -11.09 32.86 -2.12
CA ILE A 245 -11.81 33.30 -3.33
C ILE A 245 -13.13 33.95 -2.94
N PHE A 246 -13.90 33.34 -2.02
CA PHE A 246 -15.14 33.93 -1.54
C PHE A 246 -14.91 35.34 -0.98
N TRP A 247 -13.93 35.50 -0.09
CA TRP A 247 -13.58 36.80 0.50
C TRP A 247 -13.16 37.82 -0.56
N LEU A 248 -12.36 37.42 -1.56
CA LEU A 248 -11.93 38.29 -2.65
C LEU A 248 -13.12 38.76 -3.50
N LEU A 249 -13.99 37.83 -3.91
CA LEU A 249 -15.15 38.11 -4.74
C LEU A 249 -16.16 38.98 -4.00
N ASP A 250 -16.47 38.65 -2.75
CA ASP A 250 -17.40 39.40 -1.91
C ASP A 250 -16.91 40.82 -1.64
N LYS A 251 -15.61 40.99 -1.33
CA LYS A 251 -15.05 42.31 -1.01
C LYS A 251 -14.82 43.21 -2.22
N PHE A 252 -14.38 42.65 -3.34
CA PHE A 252 -13.88 43.45 -4.47
C PHE A 252 -14.72 43.36 -5.75
N LEU A 253 -15.40 42.24 -6.00
CA LEU A 253 -16.10 42.02 -7.26
C LEU A 253 -17.61 42.23 -7.11
N ALA A 254 -18.21 41.71 -6.04
CA ALA A 254 -19.65 41.82 -5.79
C ALA A 254 -20.13 43.29 -5.72
N PRO A 255 -19.44 44.23 -5.05
CA PRO A 255 -19.87 45.63 -5.02
C PRO A 255 -19.76 46.34 -6.38
N ARG A 256 -18.90 45.84 -7.29
CA ARG A 256 -18.68 46.43 -8.62
C ARG A 256 -19.63 45.88 -9.68
N LEU A 257 -19.93 44.58 -9.63
CA LEU A 257 -20.83 43.92 -10.59
C LEU A 257 -22.30 44.12 -10.23
N PHE A 258 -22.60 44.24 -8.94
CA PHE A 258 -23.96 44.35 -8.44
C PHE A 258 -24.19 45.70 -7.75
N SER A 259 -23.54 46.79 -8.16
CA SER A 259 -23.64 48.09 -7.48
C SER A 259 -25.09 48.54 -7.26
N ASP A 260 -25.99 48.29 -8.22
CA ASP A 260 -27.42 48.65 -8.13
C ASP A 260 -28.28 47.63 -7.36
N VAL A 261 -27.81 46.39 -7.23
CA VAL A 261 -28.56 45.26 -6.64
C VAL A 261 -28.09 45.00 -5.20
N SER A 262 -26.79 45.11 -4.93
CA SER A 262 -26.13 44.79 -3.65
C SER A 262 -26.35 45.81 -2.53
N ALA A 263 -26.83 47.01 -2.86
CA ALA A 263 -26.89 48.12 -1.90
C ALA A 263 -28.28 48.38 -1.27
N ALA A 264 -29.38 47.79 -1.78
CA ALA A 264 -30.72 48.29 -1.46
C ALA A 264 -31.72 47.28 -0.83
N ASN A 265 -31.50 45.96 -0.90
CA ASN A 265 -32.38 44.97 -0.27
C ASN A 265 -31.69 43.63 0.05
N TRP A 266 -32.29 42.84 0.95
CA TRP A 266 -31.80 41.51 1.34
C TRP A 266 -31.60 40.58 0.14
N LEU A 267 -32.49 40.67 -0.87
CA LEU A 267 -32.44 39.82 -2.06
C LEU A 267 -31.13 40.01 -2.85
N GLY A 268 -30.67 41.25 -3.00
CA GLY A 268 -29.45 41.55 -3.74
C GLY A 268 -28.16 41.21 -2.99
N VAL A 269 -28.15 41.36 -1.66
CA VAL A 269 -27.06 40.83 -0.81
C VAL A 269 -27.01 39.32 -0.89
N ALA A 270 -28.16 38.63 -0.85
CA ALA A 270 -28.23 37.18 -1.00
C ALA A 270 -27.70 36.74 -2.38
N LEU A 271 -28.17 37.34 -3.47
CA LEU A 271 -27.77 37.00 -4.85
C LEU A 271 -26.26 37.17 -5.07
N SER A 272 -25.68 38.28 -4.62
CA SER A 272 -24.23 38.53 -4.74
C SER A 272 -23.40 37.54 -3.90
N THR A 273 -23.84 37.26 -2.67
CA THR A 273 -23.20 36.27 -1.79
C THR A 273 -23.27 34.86 -2.39
N PHE A 274 -24.44 34.46 -2.91
CA PHE A 274 -24.62 33.17 -3.58
C PHE A 274 -23.75 33.06 -4.84
N GLY A 275 -23.65 34.13 -5.63
CA GLY A 275 -22.77 34.19 -6.80
C GLY A 275 -21.30 34.01 -6.43
N ALA A 276 -20.83 34.74 -5.41
CA ALA A 276 -19.46 34.64 -4.90
C ALA A 276 -19.16 33.24 -4.34
N ALA A 277 -20.07 32.69 -3.52
CA ALA A 277 -19.92 31.36 -2.94
C ALA A 277 -19.95 30.25 -4.01
N GLY A 278 -20.82 30.38 -5.02
CA GLY A 278 -20.90 29.45 -6.15
C GLY A 278 -19.61 29.45 -6.98
N ALA A 279 -19.11 30.64 -7.33
CA ALA A 279 -17.85 30.79 -8.06
C ALA A 279 -16.66 30.22 -7.26
N ALA A 280 -16.56 30.52 -5.97
CA ALA A 280 -15.54 29.97 -5.08
C ALA A 280 -15.57 28.44 -5.06
N ARG A 281 -16.77 27.84 -4.91
CA ARG A 281 -16.96 26.39 -4.90
C ARG A 281 -16.57 25.72 -6.21
N VAL A 282 -16.88 26.34 -7.35
CA VAL A 282 -16.48 25.83 -8.67
C VAL A 282 -14.96 25.86 -8.81
N CYS A 283 -14.31 26.97 -8.49
CA CYS A 283 -12.85 27.11 -8.57
C CYS A 283 -12.12 26.14 -7.62
N SER A 284 -12.57 26.01 -6.37
CA SER A 284 -11.98 25.09 -5.39
C SER A 284 -12.18 23.63 -5.80
N SER A 285 -13.34 23.27 -6.35
CA SER A 285 -13.63 21.91 -6.83
C SER A 285 -12.81 21.51 -8.05
N ILE A 286 -12.63 22.43 -9.02
CA ILE A 286 -11.75 22.21 -10.19
C ILE A 286 -10.31 22.02 -9.72
N THR A 287 -9.85 22.85 -8.79
CA THR A 287 -8.50 22.76 -8.21
C THR A 287 -8.30 21.43 -7.49
N ASN A 288 -9.28 21.01 -6.67
CA ASN A 288 -9.25 19.73 -5.97
C ASN A 288 -9.16 18.55 -6.94
N PHE A 289 -9.95 18.57 -8.02
CA PHE A 289 -9.86 17.55 -9.07
C PHE A 289 -8.47 17.50 -9.72
N ILE A 290 -7.88 18.65 -10.06
CA ILE A 290 -6.56 18.71 -10.70
C ILE A 290 -5.46 18.19 -9.75
N ILE A 291 -5.46 18.64 -8.50
CA ILE A 291 -4.49 18.22 -7.48
C ILE A 291 -4.62 16.71 -7.23
N ASN A 292 -5.83 16.23 -6.99
CA ASN A 292 -6.04 14.80 -6.70
C ASN A 292 -5.65 13.93 -7.91
N LYS A 293 -5.99 14.35 -9.13
CA LYS A 293 -5.61 13.61 -10.34
C LYS A 293 -4.09 13.51 -10.50
N LYS A 294 -3.36 14.63 -10.34
CA LYS A 294 -1.93 14.72 -10.64
C LYS A 294 -1.02 14.29 -9.50
N LEU A 295 -1.30 14.76 -8.28
CA LEU A 295 -0.40 14.65 -7.13
C LEU A 295 -0.79 13.54 -6.15
N VAL A 296 -2.07 13.19 -6.06
CA VAL A 296 -2.54 12.13 -5.14
C VAL A 296 -2.56 10.79 -5.88
N PHE A 297 -3.34 10.69 -6.95
CA PHE A 297 -3.61 9.41 -7.63
C PHE A 297 -2.78 9.18 -8.90
N HIS A 298 -1.99 10.16 -9.33
CA HIS A 298 -1.04 10.07 -10.46
C HIS A 298 -1.68 9.49 -11.74
N LYS A 299 -2.92 9.86 -12.06
CA LYS A 299 -3.63 9.34 -13.24
C LYS A 299 -3.19 10.03 -14.53
N LYS A 300 -2.59 9.26 -15.43
CA LYS A 300 -2.32 9.65 -16.82
C LYS A 300 -3.59 9.45 -17.69
N GLY A 301 -3.81 10.32 -18.69
CA GLY A 301 -4.89 10.17 -19.68
C GLY A 301 -6.27 10.75 -19.31
N GLY A 302 -7.32 10.17 -19.92
CA GLY A 302 -8.68 10.71 -20.13
C GLY A 302 -9.28 11.59 -19.01
N THR A 303 -9.17 12.91 -19.19
CA THR A 303 -9.63 13.93 -18.21
C THR A 303 -11.15 14.03 -18.16
N ALA A 304 -11.84 14.03 -19.31
CA ALA A 304 -13.28 14.28 -19.37
C ALA A 304 -14.12 13.23 -18.61
N LYS A 305 -13.88 11.93 -18.86
CA LYS A 305 -14.57 10.84 -18.15
C LYS A 305 -14.32 10.89 -16.64
N SER A 306 -13.09 11.22 -16.24
CA SER A 306 -12.73 11.32 -14.82
C SER A 306 -13.41 12.52 -14.15
N ALA A 307 -13.56 13.64 -14.85
CA ALA A 307 -14.26 14.82 -14.35
C ALA A 307 -15.75 14.56 -14.12
N VAL A 308 -16.43 13.87 -15.06
CA VAL A 308 -17.85 13.49 -14.88
C VAL A 308 -18.02 12.60 -13.64
N LYS A 309 -17.19 11.57 -13.49
CA LYS A 309 -17.21 10.70 -12.30
C LYS A 309 -16.97 11.48 -11.01
N TYR A 310 -16.04 12.42 -11.04
CA TYR A 310 -15.74 13.27 -9.89
C TYR A 310 -16.94 14.14 -9.49
N VAL A 311 -17.62 14.78 -10.45
CA VAL A 311 -18.83 15.58 -10.16
C VAL A 311 -19.94 14.71 -9.57
N LEU A 312 -20.20 13.53 -10.16
CA LEU A 312 -21.17 12.59 -9.62
C LEU A 312 -20.84 12.15 -8.19
N LEU A 313 -19.56 11.92 -7.90
CA LEU A 313 -19.10 11.59 -6.56
C LEU A 313 -19.35 12.73 -5.58
N VAL A 314 -19.00 13.97 -5.93
CA VAL A 314 -19.20 15.14 -5.06
C VAL A 314 -20.68 15.33 -4.72
N ILE A 315 -21.56 15.22 -5.71
CA ILE A 315 -23.02 15.29 -5.50
C ILE A 315 -23.48 14.15 -4.59
N GLY A 316 -23.02 12.92 -4.84
CA GLY A 316 -23.38 11.76 -4.02
C GLY A 316 -22.94 11.91 -2.56
N ILE A 317 -21.70 12.36 -2.32
CA ILE A 317 -21.17 12.61 -0.96
C ILE A 317 -21.98 13.70 -0.26
N TYR A 318 -22.34 14.77 -0.95
CA TYR A 318 -23.17 15.83 -0.38
C TYR A 318 -24.54 15.32 0.07
N LEU A 319 -25.22 14.55 -0.79
CA LEU A 319 -26.52 13.95 -0.47
C LEU A 319 -26.41 12.97 0.69
N MET A 320 -25.41 12.09 0.68
CA MET A 320 -25.17 11.14 1.77
C MET A 320 -24.87 11.82 3.10
N SER A 321 -24.10 12.92 3.10
CA SER A 321 -23.82 13.69 4.31
C SER A 321 -25.11 14.27 4.89
N SER A 322 -25.94 14.90 4.04
CA SER A 322 -27.21 15.51 4.47
C SER A 322 -28.20 14.47 5.02
N THR A 323 -28.36 13.34 4.33
CA THR A 323 -29.29 12.29 4.75
C THR A 323 -28.82 11.58 6.02
N ALA A 324 -27.53 11.21 6.10
CA ALA A 324 -26.99 10.53 7.26
C ALA A 324 -27.06 11.39 8.53
N VAL A 325 -26.76 12.69 8.43
CA VAL A 325 -26.85 13.62 9.57
C VAL A 325 -28.31 13.78 10.01
N SER A 326 -29.23 13.93 9.05
CA SER A 326 -30.66 14.06 9.37
C SER A 326 -31.21 12.80 10.04
N ALA A 327 -30.86 11.61 9.53
CA ALA A 327 -31.27 10.34 10.12
C ALA A 327 -30.68 10.12 11.53
N LEU A 328 -29.39 10.39 11.72
CA LEU A 328 -28.73 10.22 13.03
C LEU A 328 -29.26 11.20 14.07
N ARG A 329 -29.66 12.42 13.69
CA ARG A 329 -30.32 13.36 14.61
C ARG A 329 -31.65 12.82 15.15
N LEU A 330 -32.39 12.06 14.34
CA LEU A 330 -33.65 11.44 14.77
C LEU A 330 -33.42 10.27 15.73
N VAL A 331 -32.37 9.48 15.50
CA VAL A 331 -32.04 8.31 16.33
C VAL A 331 -31.30 8.69 17.61
N LEU A 332 -30.54 9.79 17.59
CA LEU A 332 -29.68 10.25 18.69
C LEU A 332 -30.00 11.72 19.07
N PRO A 333 -31.22 12.00 19.58
CA PRO A 333 -31.68 13.38 19.83
C PRO A 333 -30.88 14.12 20.91
N GLY A 334 -30.14 13.40 21.77
CA GLY A 334 -29.29 13.98 22.81
C GLY A 334 -27.88 14.39 22.36
N ILE A 335 -27.48 14.07 21.12
CA ILE A 335 -26.14 14.38 20.62
C ILE A 335 -26.17 15.66 19.80
N ASN A 336 -25.18 16.54 20.01
CA ASN A 336 -25.04 17.78 19.27
C ASN A 336 -24.96 17.51 17.75
N ALA A 337 -25.84 18.18 17.00
CA ALA A 337 -25.92 18.15 15.54
C ALA A 337 -24.58 18.35 14.82
N SER A 338 -23.73 19.22 15.35
CA SER A 338 -22.40 19.51 14.79
C SER A 338 -21.44 18.35 15.01
N LEU A 339 -21.52 17.68 16.16
CA LEU A 339 -20.71 16.49 16.44
C LEU A 339 -21.09 15.34 15.49
N ILE A 340 -22.38 15.11 15.28
CA ILE A 340 -22.87 14.14 14.29
C ILE A 340 -22.32 14.48 12.90
N LYS A 341 -22.40 15.75 12.49
CA LYS A 341 -21.86 16.22 11.19
C LYS A 341 -20.37 15.92 11.04
N MET A 342 -19.57 16.25 12.05
CA MET A 342 -18.13 15.99 12.02
C MET A 342 -17.79 14.50 11.86
N ILE A 343 -18.49 13.63 12.59
CA ILE A 343 -18.27 12.17 12.50
C ILE A 343 -18.67 11.64 11.12
N VAL A 344 -19.85 12.03 10.62
CA VAL A 344 -20.34 11.62 9.30
C VAL A 344 -19.37 12.06 8.20
N ASP A 345 -18.93 13.32 8.23
CA ASP A 345 -18.01 13.84 7.24
C ASP A 345 -16.63 13.18 7.31
N ALA A 346 -16.11 12.89 8.51
CA ALA A 346 -14.84 12.18 8.67
C ALA A 346 -14.88 10.79 8.01
N ILE A 347 -16.00 10.07 8.15
CA ILE A 347 -16.21 8.78 7.47
C ILE A 347 -16.32 8.98 5.96
N LEU A 348 -17.11 9.97 5.51
CA LEU A 348 -17.30 10.24 4.09
C LEU A 348 -16.03 10.73 3.38
N VAL A 349 -15.08 11.35 4.10
CA VAL A 349 -13.76 11.68 3.56
C VAL A 349 -12.99 10.42 3.18
N ILE A 350 -13.03 9.37 4.01
CA ILE A 350 -12.41 8.08 3.69
C ILE A 350 -13.13 7.42 2.51
N VAL A 351 -14.46 7.41 2.51
CA VAL A 351 -15.26 6.86 1.41
C VAL A 351 -14.97 7.59 0.09
N SER A 352 -14.91 8.92 0.13
CA SER A 352 -14.58 9.77 -1.02
C SER A 352 -13.17 9.45 -1.53
N PHE A 353 -12.18 9.33 -0.64
CA PHE A 353 -10.82 8.92 -1.01
C PHE A 353 -10.81 7.56 -1.72
N THR A 354 -11.45 6.54 -1.13
CA THR A 354 -11.50 5.19 -1.71
C THR A 354 -12.19 5.20 -3.08
N LEU A 355 -13.35 5.85 -3.22
CA LEU A 355 -14.09 5.95 -4.50
C LEU A 355 -13.31 6.75 -5.55
N GLN A 356 -12.59 7.80 -5.13
CA GLN A 356 -11.70 8.52 -6.02
C GLN A 356 -10.59 7.60 -6.55
N ARG A 357 -10.01 6.74 -5.72
CA ARG A 357 -8.96 5.80 -6.15
C ARG A 357 -9.50 4.70 -7.06
N VAL A 358 -10.52 3.97 -6.63
CA VAL A 358 -10.96 2.73 -7.31
C VAL A 358 -11.89 2.97 -8.50
N TRP A 359 -12.55 4.14 -8.57
CA TRP A 359 -13.58 4.40 -9.59
C TRP A 359 -13.30 5.66 -10.44
N VAL A 360 -13.05 6.81 -9.81
CA VAL A 360 -12.83 8.09 -10.52
C VAL A 360 -11.49 8.07 -11.25
N PHE A 361 -10.43 7.81 -10.50
CA PHE A 361 -9.05 7.82 -10.95
C PHE A 361 -8.48 6.42 -11.17
N LYS A 362 -9.33 5.39 -11.30
CA LYS A 362 -8.91 4.04 -11.69
C LYS A 362 -7.97 4.13 -12.91
N LYS A 363 -6.76 3.58 -12.78
CA LYS A 363 -5.81 3.41 -13.87
C LYS A 363 -6.35 2.31 -14.77
N THR A 364 -6.37 2.56 -16.08
CA THR A 364 -6.78 1.58 -17.08
C THR A 364 -5.53 0.90 -17.62
N ASP A 365 -5.55 -0.42 -17.73
CA ASP A 365 -4.43 -1.34 -18.04
C ASP A 365 -3.82 -1.20 -19.44
N LYS A 366 -3.85 0.00 -20.05
CA LYS A 366 -2.98 0.24 -21.20
C LYS A 366 -1.57 0.42 -20.67
N ALA A 367 -0.89 -0.72 -20.56
CA ALA A 367 0.56 -0.81 -20.55
C ALA A 367 1.07 0.05 -21.71
N ASP A 368 1.81 1.10 -21.36
CA ASP A 368 2.80 1.69 -22.25
C ASP A 368 4.13 0.99 -21.96
#